data_AF-A0AAP0QI14-F1
#
_entry.id   AF-A0AAP0QI14-F1
#
_cell.length_a   1.000
_cell.length_b   1.000
_cell.length_c   1.000
_cell.angle_alpha   90.00
_cell.angle_beta   90.00
_cell.angle_gamma   90.00
#
_symmetry.space_group_name_H-M   'P 1'
#
loop_
_entity.id
_entity.type
_entity.pdbx_description
1 polymer ?
#
loop_
_entity_poly.entity_id
_entity_poly.type
_entity_poly.pdbx_seq_one_letter_code
_entity_poly.pdbx_strand_id
1 'polypeptide(L)'
;MKFGETFTEYLHGDQERFLDKCSHVEYKRLKKVLKSCRTCKGLHDSACKTEQQWDEGKDISESQLCQCQSSCQLCDHMFFSELMKEASDIAGCFSSRARHLLHLHVASGMQRYVLRIRQCFKNDQTAMIEEGRVLIEYIIMNAIAIRKILKKYDKVHKSVNGKNFKSKMRAEHIELLQSPWLIELGAFYLNFNGLNCGASSEFSGHFSFDFNASRPVMTLALPSSIKLEYDLTCAVCLDLVFNPYALSCGHLFCKLCACSAASVMVFEGLKSASPDSKCPICREAGVYAKAVHMLELDLLVKRRFKEYWKERLIAERAEMVKQSKEYWDLQTISAVGY
;
A
#
# COMPACT_ATOMS: atom_id res chain seq x y z
N MET A 1 14.89 16.17 -18.24
CA MET A 1 15.68 15.34 -17.30
C MET A 1 15.26 13.88 -17.38
N LYS A 2 16.23 12.97 -17.50
CA LYS A 2 15.98 11.54 -17.75
C LYS A 2 15.70 10.84 -16.42
N PHE A 3 14.45 10.85 -15.96
CA PHE A 3 14.01 10.05 -14.78
C PHE A 3 14.47 8.58 -14.83
N GLY A 4 14.66 8.03 -16.04
CA GLY A 4 15.21 6.67 -16.17
C GLY A 4 16.66 6.53 -15.71
N GLU A 5 17.49 7.56 -15.83
CA GLU A 5 18.87 7.59 -15.31
C GLU A 5 18.83 7.75 -13.78
N THR A 6 18.08 8.72 -13.26
CA THR A 6 17.88 8.91 -11.80
C THR A 6 17.33 7.66 -11.10
N PHE A 7 16.39 6.95 -11.72
CA PHE A 7 15.86 5.70 -11.17
C PHE A 7 16.88 4.56 -11.24
N THR A 8 17.76 4.55 -12.25
CA THR A 8 18.84 3.56 -12.36
C THR A 8 19.94 3.85 -11.33
N GLU A 9 20.30 5.12 -11.14
CA GLU A 9 21.24 5.56 -10.11
C GLU A 9 20.73 5.22 -8.71
N TYR A 10 19.43 5.45 -8.45
CA TYR A 10 18.77 5.01 -7.22
C TYR A 10 18.90 3.50 -6.98
N LEU A 11 18.67 2.68 -8.01
CA LEU A 11 18.78 1.22 -7.90
C LEU A 11 20.21 0.71 -7.68
N HIS A 12 21.24 1.47 -8.06
CA HIS A 12 22.65 1.11 -7.91
C HIS A 12 23.35 1.85 -6.76
N GLY A 13 22.62 2.60 -5.93
CA GLY A 13 23.19 3.25 -4.75
C GLY A 13 23.47 2.26 -3.61
N ASP A 14 24.21 2.72 -2.58
CA ASP A 14 24.64 1.94 -1.39
C ASP A 14 23.49 1.37 -0.51
N GLN A 15 22.23 1.48 -0.95
CA GLN A 15 21.04 0.95 -0.28
C GLN A 15 20.90 -0.58 -0.42
N GLU A 16 21.79 -1.26 -1.18
CA GLU A 16 21.80 -2.71 -1.41
C GLU A 16 21.77 -3.53 -0.11
N ARG A 17 22.47 -3.07 0.95
CA ARG A 17 22.50 -3.78 2.24
C ARG A 17 21.11 -3.93 2.84
N PHE A 18 20.26 -2.91 2.68
CA PHE A 18 18.89 -2.99 3.13
C PHE A 18 18.02 -3.60 2.07
N LEU A 19 18.10 -3.31 0.77
CA LEU A 19 17.13 -3.78 -0.22
C LEU A 19 17.46 -5.12 -0.91
N ASP A 20 18.39 -5.91 -0.36
CA ASP A 20 18.76 -7.22 -0.92
C ASP A 20 17.50 -8.09 -1.20
N LYS A 21 17.40 -8.58 -2.44
CA LYS A 21 16.30 -9.40 -2.98
C LYS A 21 14.94 -8.70 -3.17
N CYS A 22 14.80 -7.39 -2.98
CA CYS A 22 13.54 -6.73 -3.35
C CYS A 22 13.39 -6.52 -4.86
N SER A 23 12.22 -6.88 -5.38
CA SER A 23 11.82 -6.59 -6.76
C SER A 23 11.75 -5.08 -7.01
N HIS A 24 11.90 -4.64 -8.24
CA HIS A 24 11.76 -3.23 -8.61
C HIS A 24 11.13 -3.12 -9.99
N VAL A 25 10.58 -1.95 -10.31
CA VAL A 25 9.99 -1.71 -11.64
C VAL A 25 11.09 -1.81 -12.69
N GLU A 26 10.95 -2.70 -13.67
CA GLU A 26 11.92 -2.85 -14.76
C GLU A 26 11.70 -1.76 -15.83
N TYR A 27 11.88 -0.50 -15.42
CA TYR A 27 11.51 0.67 -16.20
C TYR A 27 12.19 0.74 -17.58
N LYS A 28 13.38 0.15 -17.72
CA LYS A 28 14.09 0.01 -19.01
C LYS A 28 13.45 -1.04 -19.92
N ARG A 29 13.08 -2.21 -19.38
CA ARG A 29 12.43 -3.30 -20.13
C ARG A 29 11.03 -2.89 -20.57
N LEU A 30 10.22 -2.33 -19.67
CA LEU A 30 8.89 -1.81 -19.99
C LEU A 30 8.94 -0.72 -21.08
N LYS A 31 9.95 0.16 -21.05
CA LYS A 31 10.18 1.12 -22.14
C LYS A 31 10.54 0.46 -23.47
N LYS A 32 11.25 -0.67 -23.48
CA LYS A 32 11.57 -1.42 -24.71
C LYS A 32 10.30 -2.05 -25.29
N VAL A 33 9.43 -2.63 -24.46
CA VAL A 33 8.12 -3.17 -24.87
C VAL A 33 7.24 -2.07 -25.51
N LEU A 34 7.24 -0.87 -24.94
CA LEU A 34 6.54 0.27 -25.53
C LEU A 34 7.13 0.73 -26.87
N LYS A 35 8.44 0.52 -27.10
CA LYS A 35 9.09 0.86 -28.37
C LYS A 35 8.80 -0.18 -29.44
N SER A 36 8.84 -1.47 -29.12
CA SER A 36 8.52 -2.54 -30.08
C SER A 36 7.06 -2.44 -30.56
N CYS A 37 6.13 -2.07 -29.68
CA CYS A 37 4.74 -1.83 -30.08
C CYS A 37 4.56 -0.68 -31.09
N ARG A 38 5.43 0.35 -31.08
CA ARG A 38 5.42 1.41 -32.11
C ARG A 38 5.85 0.88 -33.47
N THR A 39 6.80 -0.06 -33.50
CA THR A 39 7.25 -0.72 -34.73
C THR A 39 6.13 -1.54 -35.37
N CYS A 40 5.28 -2.20 -34.57
CA CYS A 40 4.08 -2.89 -35.07
C CYS A 40 3.10 -1.94 -35.78
N LYS A 41 2.92 -0.70 -35.29
CA LYS A 41 2.12 0.32 -36.00
C LYS A 41 2.80 0.82 -37.28
N GLY A 42 4.11 1.01 -37.27
CA GLY A 42 4.87 1.49 -38.43
C GLY A 42 4.88 0.52 -39.62
N LEU A 43 4.93 -0.79 -39.35
CA LEU A 43 4.85 -1.83 -40.39
C LEU A 43 3.45 -1.89 -41.03
N HIS A 44 2.39 -1.69 -40.25
CA HIS A 44 1.01 -1.64 -40.76
C HIS A 44 0.75 -0.38 -41.61
N ASP A 45 1.29 0.78 -41.21
CA ASP A 45 1.18 2.02 -42.00
C ASP A 45 2.00 1.98 -43.30
N SER A 46 2.98 1.09 -43.39
CA SER A 46 3.80 0.88 -44.59
C SER A 46 3.20 -0.20 -45.51
N ALA A 47 2.55 -1.22 -44.97
CA ALA A 47 1.82 -2.24 -45.73
C ALA A 47 0.57 -1.66 -46.41
N CYS A 48 -0.13 -0.72 -45.77
CA CYS A 48 -1.33 -0.09 -46.32
C CYS A 48 -1.06 0.88 -47.50
N LYS A 49 0.22 1.10 -47.87
CA LYS A 49 0.61 1.90 -49.06
C LYS A 49 0.90 1.05 -50.30
N THR A 50 0.94 -0.28 -50.18
CA THR A 50 1.40 -1.16 -51.28
C THR A 50 0.31 -2.15 -51.75
N GLU A 51 -0.92 -2.08 -51.21
CA GLU A 51 -2.04 -2.89 -51.72
C GLU A 51 -2.78 -2.18 -52.87
N GLN A 52 -2.07 -2.02 -53.98
CA GLN A 52 -2.66 -1.89 -55.32
C GLN A 52 -1.80 -2.64 -56.34
N GLN A 53 -1.54 -3.93 -56.13
CA GLN A 53 -1.36 -4.85 -57.26
C GLN A 53 -1.57 -6.29 -56.82
N TRP A 54 -2.48 -6.95 -57.52
CA TRP A 54 -2.71 -8.38 -57.45
C TRP A 54 -1.48 -9.11 -58.01
N ASP A 55 -1.02 -10.16 -57.34
CA ASP A 55 -0.66 -11.37 -58.06
C ASP A 55 -0.71 -12.62 -57.18
N GLU A 56 -1.10 -13.72 -57.81
CA GLU A 56 -1.34 -15.03 -57.22
C GLU A 56 -0.05 -15.77 -56.88
N GLY A 57 -0.08 -16.52 -55.77
CA GLY A 57 0.72 -17.73 -55.62
C GLY A 57 1.84 -17.71 -54.57
N LYS A 58 1.68 -18.66 -53.63
CA LYS A 58 2.71 -19.49 -52.97
C LYS A 58 3.08 -19.22 -51.50
N ASP A 59 2.84 -20.29 -50.74
CA ASP A 59 3.47 -20.83 -49.54
C ASP A 59 3.38 -20.09 -48.19
N ILE A 60 2.51 -20.68 -47.37
CA ILE A 60 2.28 -20.53 -45.94
C ILE A 60 3.59 -20.78 -45.18
N SER A 61 4.10 -19.77 -44.48
CA SER A 61 4.98 -19.98 -43.33
C SER A 61 4.72 -18.95 -42.24
N GLU A 62 4.67 -19.46 -41.02
CA GLU A 62 4.19 -18.86 -39.79
C GLU A 62 4.88 -17.53 -39.45
N SER A 63 4.21 -16.42 -39.76
CA SER A 63 4.36 -15.20 -38.97
C SER A 63 2.98 -14.56 -38.86
N GLN A 64 2.37 -14.70 -37.68
CA GLN A 64 1.09 -14.08 -37.35
C GLN A 64 1.21 -12.55 -37.54
N LEU A 65 0.83 -12.07 -38.72
CA LEU A 65 0.60 -10.67 -39.01
C LEU A 65 -0.59 -10.18 -38.16
N CYS A 66 -0.33 -9.30 -37.20
CA CYS A 66 -1.36 -8.58 -36.44
C CYS A 66 -2.04 -7.56 -37.38
N GLN A 67 -3.22 -7.90 -37.90
CA GLN A 67 -4.16 -6.92 -38.46
C GLN A 67 -4.76 -6.11 -37.32
N CYS A 68 -4.19 -4.95 -37.03
CA CYS A 68 -4.51 -4.24 -35.78
C CYS A 68 -4.64 -2.73 -36.02
N GLN A 69 -5.81 -2.31 -36.51
CA GLN A 69 -6.30 -0.93 -36.36
C GLN A 69 -6.51 -0.62 -34.86
N SER A 70 -5.97 0.53 -34.43
CA SER A 70 -6.17 1.26 -33.16
C SER A 70 -5.50 0.81 -31.85
N SER A 71 -5.23 -0.47 -31.54
CA SER A 71 -4.37 -0.86 -30.38
C SER A 71 -4.02 -2.34 -30.41
N CYS A 72 -2.73 -2.70 -30.27
CA CYS A 72 -2.29 -4.09 -30.22
C CYS A 72 -2.78 -4.75 -28.91
N GLN A 73 -3.90 -5.47 -28.94
CA GLN A 73 -4.48 -6.12 -27.75
C GLN A 73 -3.49 -7.07 -27.05
N LEU A 74 -2.67 -7.78 -27.82
CA LEU A 74 -1.63 -8.67 -27.30
C LEU A 74 -0.51 -7.89 -26.58
N CYS A 75 -0.07 -6.77 -27.16
CA CYS A 75 0.94 -5.91 -26.55
C CYS A 75 0.43 -5.24 -25.28
N ASP A 76 -0.85 -4.87 -25.26
CA ASP A 76 -1.52 -4.29 -24.11
C ASP A 76 -1.64 -5.31 -22.97
N HIS A 77 -2.09 -6.52 -23.28
CA HIS A 77 -2.18 -7.61 -22.31
C HIS A 77 -0.82 -7.90 -21.68
N MET A 78 0.22 -8.11 -22.49
CA MET A 78 1.58 -8.39 -22.02
C MET A 78 2.16 -7.25 -21.18
N PHE A 79 1.95 -6.00 -21.58
CA PHE A 79 2.45 -4.85 -20.82
C PHE A 79 1.78 -4.72 -19.45
N PHE A 80 0.45 -4.81 -19.40
CA PHE A 80 -0.28 -4.65 -18.15
C PHE A 80 -0.13 -5.87 -17.22
N SER A 81 -0.02 -7.09 -17.75
CA SER A 81 0.23 -8.29 -16.93
C SER A 81 1.60 -8.24 -16.27
N GLU A 82 2.65 -7.87 -17.01
CA GLU A 82 4.01 -7.74 -16.47
C GLU A 82 4.07 -6.62 -15.42
N LEU A 83 3.47 -5.46 -15.70
CA LEU A 83 3.44 -4.34 -14.76
C LEU A 83 2.65 -4.68 -13.48
N MET A 84 1.57 -5.45 -13.60
CA MET A 84 0.76 -5.91 -12.47
C MET A 84 1.54 -6.87 -11.59
N LYS A 85 2.29 -7.80 -12.21
CA LYS A 85 3.19 -8.71 -11.50
C LYS A 85 4.30 -7.94 -10.78
N GLU A 86 5.01 -7.06 -11.48
CA GLU A 86 6.06 -6.22 -10.87
C GLU A 86 5.53 -5.42 -9.68
N ALA A 87 4.35 -4.79 -9.82
CA ALA A 87 3.75 -4.02 -8.74
C ALA A 87 3.32 -4.89 -7.54
N SER A 88 2.82 -6.09 -7.80
CA SER A 88 2.44 -7.05 -6.75
C SER A 88 3.66 -7.54 -5.98
N ASP A 89 4.75 -7.85 -6.68
CA ASP A 89 6.01 -8.29 -6.08
C ASP A 89 6.62 -7.18 -5.19
N ILE A 90 6.58 -5.92 -5.66
CA ILE A 90 7.01 -4.75 -4.88
C ILE A 90 6.13 -4.57 -3.64
N ALA A 91 4.80 -4.64 -3.79
CA ALA A 91 3.86 -4.50 -2.68
C ALA A 91 4.08 -5.61 -1.63
N GLY A 92 4.34 -6.84 -2.09
CA GLY A 92 4.69 -7.98 -1.25
C GLY A 92 6.01 -7.80 -0.50
N CYS A 93 7.10 -7.43 -1.21
CA CYS A 93 8.40 -7.18 -0.57
C CYS A 93 8.27 -6.09 0.50
N PHE A 94 7.68 -4.94 0.13
CA PHE A 94 7.49 -3.83 1.04
C PHE A 94 6.70 -4.22 2.28
N SER A 95 5.53 -4.86 2.10
CA SER A 95 4.66 -5.25 3.21
C SER A 95 5.34 -6.24 4.16
N SER A 96 6.12 -7.19 3.62
CA SER A 96 6.85 -8.17 4.44
C SER A 96 7.94 -7.49 5.28
N ARG A 97 8.69 -6.57 4.67
CA ARG A 97 9.84 -5.93 5.33
C ARG A 97 9.41 -4.84 6.30
N ALA A 98 8.42 -4.03 5.94
CA ALA A 98 7.79 -3.08 6.85
C ALA A 98 7.22 -3.81 8.08
N ARG A 99 6.48 -4.91 7.89
CA ARG A 99 5.98 -5.72 9.00
C ARG A 99 7.10 -6.26 9.88
N HIS A 100 8.18 -6.76 9.29
CA HIS A 100 9.33 -7.27 10.05
C HIS A 100 9.95 -6.16 10.92
N LEU A 101 10.26 -5.02 10.32
CA LEU A 101 10.85 -3.86 10.99
C LEU A 101 9.97 -3.36 12.14
N LEU A 102 8.67 -3.21 11.90
CA LEU A 102 7.71 -2.70 12.88
C LEU A 102 7.47 -3.69 14.03
N HIS A 103 7.44 -4.99 13.73
CA HIS A 103 7.32 -6.01 14.76
C HIS A 103 8.53 -6.00 15.72
N LEU A 104 9.72 -5.65 15.24
CA LEU A 104 10.89 -5.46 16.12
C LEU A 104 10.74 -4.24 17.04
N HIS A 105 10.06 -3.18 16.59
CA HIS A 105 9.84 -1.97 17.39
C HIS A 105 8.76 -2.15 18.45
N VAL A 106 7.62 -2.72 18.07
CA VAL A 106 6.44 -2.84 18.95
C VAL A 106 6.55 -4.03 19.92
N ALA A 107 7.45 -5.00 19.66
CA ALA A 107 7.68 -6.13 20.56
C ALA A 107 7.99 -5.66 21.99
N SER A 108 7.14 -6.06 22.94
CA SER A 108 7.26 -5.76 24.37
C SER A 108 7.50 -7.05 25.19
N GLY A 109 8.09 -6.91 26.38
CA GLY A 109 8.32 -8.02 27.31
C GLY A 109 9.38 -9.04 26.85
N MET A 110 9.11 -10.33 27.01
CA MET A 110 10.04 -11.43 26.68
C MET A 110 10.41 -11.49 25.20
N GLN A 111 9.51 -11.07 24.29
CA GLN A 111 9.81 -10.99 22.85
C GLN A 111 10.94 -10.00 22.57
N ARG A 112 10.94 -8.85 23.26
CA ARG A 112 12.02 -7.85 23.20
C ARG A 112 13.35 -8.39 23.72
N TYR A 113 13.30 -9.25 24.75
CA TYR A 113 14.48 -9.87 25.34
C TYR A 113 15.08 -10.95 24.43
N VAL A 114 14.24 -11.82 23.87
CA VAL A 114 14.66 -12.86 22.90
C VAL A 114 15.21 -12.23 21.60
N LEU A 115 14.59 -11.16 21.11
CA LEU A 115 15.08 -10.44 19.93
C LEU A 115 16.40 -9.69 20.21
N ARG A 116 16.55 -9.08 21.40
CA ARG A 116 17.83 -8.48 21.84
C ARG A 116 18.95 -9.50 21.94
N ILE A 117 18.70 -10.68 22.51
CA ILE A 117 19.72 -11.74 22.64
C ILE A 117 20.20 -12.21 21.26
N ARG A 118 19.33 -12.23 20.25
CA ARG A 118 19.72 -12.56 18.87
C ARG A 118 20.48 -11.44 18.14
N GLN A 119 20.43 -10.20 18.63
CA GLN A 119 20.93 -8.99 17.94
C GLN A 119 22.05 -8.24 18.68
N CYS A 120 22.72 -8.87 19.64
CA CYS A 120 23.60 -8.26 20.64
C CYS A 120 24.75 -7.30 20.22
N PHE A 121 24.99 -6.89 18.97
CA PHE A 121 26.11 -5.98 18.66
C PHE A 121 25.87 -5.05 17.44
N LYS A 122 25.29 -3.85 17.67
CA LYS A 122 25.62 -2.51 17.10
C LYS A 122 24.36 -1.63 17.00
N ASN A 123 24.38 -0.42 17.59
CA ASN A 123 23.40 0.70 17.44
C ASN A 123 22.10 0.38 16.66
N ASP A 124 21.22 -0.44 17.26
CA ASP A 124 20.05 -1.02 16.59
C ASP A 124 19.01 0.04 16.16
N GLN A 125 18.84 1.11 16.93
CA GLN A 125 17.79 2.10 16.67
C GLN A 125 18.07 2.94 15.43
N THR A 126 19.31 3.40 15.24
CA THR A 126 19.68 4.17 14.05
C THR A 126 19.64 3.30 12.79
N ALA A 127 19.98 2.02 12.90
CA ALA A 127 19.88 1.07 11.80
C ALA A 127 18.42 0.81 11.39
N MET A 128 17.49 0.66 12.35
CA MET A 128 16.06 0.52 12.06
C MET A 128 15.45 1.77 11.44
N ILE A 129 15.82 2.96 11.94
CA ILE A 129 15.39 4.25 11.38
C ILE A 129 15.95 4.42 9.96
N GLU A 130 17.14 3.92 9.67
CA GLU A 130 17.69 3.99 8.32
C GLU A 130 17.02 2.95 7.39
N GLU A 131 16.77 1.74 7.87
CA GLU A 131 16.04 0.71 7.12
C GLU A 131 14.64 1.18 6.72
N GLY A 132 13.87 1.75 7.66
CA GLY A 132 12.55 2.28 7.34
C GLY A 132 12.59 3.43 6.31
N ARG A 133 13.70 4.18 6.24
CA ARG A 133 13.86 5.36 5.40
C ARG A 133 14.03 4.88 3.98
N VAL A 134 14.96 3.94 3.83
CA VAL A 134 15.20 3.22 2.58
C VAL A 134 13.90 2.55 2.09
N LEU A 135 13.08 1.97 2.97
CA LEU A 135 11.79 1.38 2.59
C LEU A 135 10.77 2.42 2.09
N ILE A 136 10.67 3.59 2.74
CA ILE A 136 9.81 4.69 2.30
C ILE A 136 10.27 5.23 0.94
N GLU A 137 11.56 5.48 0.78
CA GLU A 137 12.13 5.94 -0.50
C GLU A 137 11.88 4.91 -1.61
N TYR A 138 12.11 3.63 -1.32
CA TYR A 138 11.85 2.52 -2.24
C TYR A 138 10.41 2.53 -2.74
N ILE A 139 9.42 2.62 -1.86
CA ILE A 139 8.03 2.58 -2.31
C ILE A 139 7.63 3.86 -3.05
N ILE A 140 8.15 5.02 -2.63
CA ILE A 140 7.92 6.30 -3.32
C ILE A 140 8.49 6.24 -4.74
N MET A 141 9.74 5.79 -4.90
CA MET A 141 10.43 5.73 -6.18
C MET A 141 9.75 4.74 -7.14
N ASN A 142 9.39 3.55 -6.66
CA ASN A 142 8.64 2.57 -7.45
C ASN A 142 7.26 3.11 -7.85
N ALA A 143 6.54 3.76 -6.93
CA ALA A 143 5.24 4.34 -7.25
C ALA A 143 5.35 5.48 -8.28
N ILE A 144 6.40 6.31 -8.21
CA ILE A 144 6.67 7.35 -9.23
C ILE A 144 6.99 6.69 -10.58
N ALA A 145 7.77 5.62 -10.60
CA ALA A 145 8.11 4.88 -11.82
C ALA A 145 6.88 4.29 -12.49
N ILE A 146 5.99 3.64 -11.74
CA ILE A 146 4.69 3.12 -12.23
C ILE A 146 3.84 4.27 -12.79
N ARG A 147 3.71 5.39 -12.06
CA ARG A 147 2.94 6.54 -12.56
C ARG A 147 3.52 7.10 -13.87
N LYS A 148 4.84 7.18 -13.98
CA LYS A 148 5.51 7.70 -15.19
C LYS A 148 5.42 6.73 -16.37
N ILE A 149 5.50 5.42 -16.14
CA ILE A 149 5.36 4.43 -17.23
C ILE A 149 3.93 4.39 -17.76
N LEU A 150 2.92 4.46 -16.88
CA LEU A 150 1.51 4.53 -17.28
C LEU A 150 1.21 5.81 -18.07
N LYS A 151 1.69 6.97 -17.61
CA LYS A 151 1.57 8.22 -18.38
C LYS A 151 2.26 8.15 -19.74
N LYS A 152 3.41 7.46 -19.82
CA LYS A 152 4.12 7.25 -21.09
C LYS A 152 3.34 6.32 -22.01
N TYR A 153 2.74 5.26 -21.48
CA TYR A 153 1.87 4.35 -22.23
C TYR A 153 0.71 5.14 -22.85
N ASP A 154 -0.06 5.89 -22.05
CA ASP A 154 -1.20 6.69 -22.55
C ASP A 154 -0.76 7.68 -23.64
N LYS A 155 0.41 8.31 -23.47
CA LYS A 155 0.97 9.23 -24.46
C LYS A 155 1.40 8.53 -25.77
N VAL A 156 1.91 7.30 -25.69
CA VAL A 156 2.36 6.53 -26.86
C VAL A 156 1.17 5.98 -27.65
N HIS A 157 0.17 5.47 -26.93
CA HIS A 157 -0.97 4.77 -27.52
C HIS A 157 -2.16 5.70 -27.82
N LYS A 158 -2.11 6.97 -27.37
CA LYS A 158 -3.24 7.92 -27.38
C LYS A 158 -4.50 7.31 -26.77
N SER A 159 -4.34 6.57 -25.68
CA SER A 159 -5.41 5.84 -25.00
C SER A 159 -5.58 6.31 -23.55
N VAL A 160 -6.61 5.79 -22.89
CA VAL A 160 -6.87 5.98 -21.45
C VAL A 160 -6.61 4.71 -20.64
N ASN A 161 -6.05 3.67 -21.26
CA ASN A 161 -5.90 2.35 -20.63
C ASN A 161 -4.93 2.39 -19.45
N GLY A 162 -3.92 3.27 -19.46
CA GLY A 162 -3.02 3.46 -18.31
C GLY A 162 -3.72 4.08 -17.10
N LYS A 163 -4.68 4.99 -17.32
CA LYS A 163 -5.57 5.49 -16.24
C LYS A 163 -6.49 4.39 -15.73
N ASN A 164 -7.12 3.61 -16.61
CA ASN A 164 -7.99 2.50 -16.24
C ASN A 164 -7.23 1.43 -15.45
N PHE A 165 -5.99 1.13 -15.84
CA PHE A 165 -5.10 0.23 -15.12
C PHE A 165 -4.79 0.75 -13.70
N LYS A 166 -4.60 2.05 -13.51
CA LYS A 166 -4.44 2.62 -12.16
C LYS A 166 -5.67 2.36 -11.29
N SER A 167 -6.88 2.51 -11.84
CA SER A 167 -8.11 2.17 -11.11
C SER A 167 -8.19 0.67 -10.82
N LYS A 168 -7.75 -0.20 -11.74
CA LYS A 168 -7.65 -1.64 -11.53
C LYS A 168 -6.68 -1.99 -10.40
N MET A 169 -5.50 -1.35 -10.34
CA MET A 169 -4.55 -1.53 -9.23
C MET A 169 -5.14 -1.16 -7.86
N ARG A 170 -6.06 -0.19 -7.81
CA ARG A 170 -6.77 0.17 -6.56
C ARG A 170 -7.71 -0.94 -6.12
N ALA A 171 -8.53 -1.44 -7.04
CA ALA A 171 -9.46 -2.53 -6.78
C ALA A 171 -8.74 -3.82 -6.37
N GLU A 172 -7.54 -4.07 -6.89
CA GLU A 172 -6.73 -5.24 -6.51
C GLU A 172 -5.84 -5.00 -5.29
N HIS A 173 -5.90 -3.82 -4.65
CA HIS A 173 -5.12 -3.47 -3.46
C HIS A 173 -3.59 -3.45 -3.65
N ILE A 174 -3.14 -3.14 -4.87
CA ILE A 174 -1.71 -3.11 -5.26
C ILE A 174 -1.20 -1.66 -5.38
N GLU A 175 -2.04 -0.64 -5.19
CA GLU A 175 -1.58 0.76 -5.20
C GLU A 175 -0.61 1.03 -4.04
N LEU A 176 0.69 1.05 -4.36
CA LEU A 176 1.81 1.14 -3.42
C LEU A 176 1.69 2.27 -2.37
N LEU A 177 1.20 3.45 -2.78
CA LEU A 177 1.08 4.60 -1.87
C LEU A 177 -0.16 4.55 -0.96
N GLN A 178 -1.07 3.59 -1.17
CA GLN A 178 -2.24 3.37 -0.30
C GLN A 178 -2.02 2.16 0.62
N SER A 179 -0.79 1.63 0.69
CA SER A 179 -0.47 0.52 1.57
C SER A 179 -0.61 0.93 3.04
N PRO A 180 -1.35 0.17 3.87
CA PRO A 180 -1.40 0.41 5.31
C PRO A 180 -0.02 0.45 5.96
N TRP A 181 0.92 -0.36 5.48
CA TRP A 181 2.29 -0.39 6.01
C TRP A 181 3.05 0.93 5.83
N LEU A 182 2.67 1.75 4.83
CA LEU A 182 3.25 3.08 4.67
C LEU A 182 2.77 4.06 5.76
N ILE A 183 1.52 3.94 6.19
CA ILE A 183 0.97 4.71 7.31
C ILE A 183 1.65 4.29 8.62
N GLU A 184 1.83 2.98 8.84
CA GLU A 184 2.56 2.48 10.02
C GLU A 184 4.02 2.95 10.04
N LEU A 185 4.74 2.88 8.91
CA LEU A 185 6.10 3.41 8.84
C LEU A 185 6.12 4.91 9.12
N GLY A 186 5.17 5.68 8.58
CA GLY A 186 5.01 7.10 8.92
C GLY A 186 4.81 7.34 10.41
N ALA A 187 3.93 6.55 11.06
CA ALA A 187 3.70 6.62 12.50
C ALA A 187 4.95 6.25 13.32
N PHE A 188 5.67 5.22 12.91
CA PHE A 188 6.96 4.82 13.48
C PHE A 188 7.96 5.98 13.48
N TYR A 189 8.15 6.66 12.34
CA TYR A 189 9.03 7.84 12.26
C TYR A 189 8.61 8.96 13.21
N LEU A 190 7.32 9.27 13.24
CA LEU A 190 6.78 10.32 14.11
C LEU A 190 6.91 9.96 15.60
N ASN A 191 6.81 8.68 15.93
CA ASN A 191 7.04 8.15 17.28
C ASN A 191 8.51 8.29 17.71
N PHE A 192 9.46 8.13 16.79
CA PHE A 192 10.89 8.33 17.06
C PHE A 192 11.27 9.82 17.17
N ASN A 193 10.83 10.64 16.22
CA ASN A 193 11.19 12.07 16.20
C ASN A 193 10.62 12.84 17.41
N GLY A 194 9.50 12.38 17.97
CA GLY A 194 8.93 12.97 19.20
C GLY A 194 9.77 12.81 20.47
N LEU A 195 10.84 12.00 20.45
CA LEU A 195 11.75 11.81 21.60
C LEU A 195 12.93 12.78 21.63
N ASN A 196 13.31 13.38 20.49
CA ASN A 196 14.47 14.26 20.36
C ASN A 196 14.03 15.69 20.03
N CYS A 197 13.52 16.40 21.03
CA CYS A 197 13.34 17.85 20.93
C CYS A 197 14.72 18.52 21.00
N GLY A 198 15.36 18.71 19.84
CA GLY A 198 16.58 19.51 19.72
C GLY A 198 17.72 18.84 18.99
N ALA A 199 17.57 18.61 17.68
CA ALA A 199 18.67 18.67 16.72
C ALA A 199 18.10 18.51 15.31
N SER A 200 18.28 19.55 14.50
CA SER A 200 18.14 19.52 13.06
C SER A 200 18.96 18.36 12.46
N SER A 201 18.29 17.36 11.88
CA SER A 201 18.84 16.63 10.74
C SER A 201 17.90 16.88 9.56
N GLU A 202 18.48 17.28 8.44
CA GLU A 202 17.85 17.87 7.26
C GLU A 202 16.89 16.94 6.48
N PHE A 203 16.42 15.85 7.10
CA PHE A 203 15.59 14.83 6.47
C PHE A 203 14.30 14.50 7.24
N SER A 204 13.92 15.37 8.18
CA SER A 204 12.63 15.39 8.88
C SER A 204 11.41 15.65 7.96
N GLY A 205 11.59 15.59 6.63
CA GLY A 205 10.74 16.24 5.64
C GLY A 205 9.67 15.38 4.97
N HIS A 206 9.62 14.07 5.20
CA HIS A 206 8.64 13.22 4.51
C HIS A 206 7.31 13.11 5.25
N PHE A 207 7.27 12.91 6.56
CA PHE A 207 6.01 12.79 7.29
C PHE A 207 5.81 13.94 8.27
N SER A 208 4.65 14.57 8.23
CA SER A 208 4.19 15.56 9.22
C SER A 208 2.81 15.19 9.74
N PHE A 209 2.51 15.62 10.95
CA PHE A 209 1.20 15.43 11.57
C PHE A 209 0.61 16.80 11.87
N ASP A 210 -0.56 17.10 11.31
CA ASP A 210 -1.28 18.34 11.63
C ASP A 210 -2.20 18.12 12.84
N PHE A 211 -2.14 19.05 13.79
CA PHE A 211 -2.79 18.99 15.11
C PHE A 211 -4.15 19.69 15.15
N ASN A 212 -4.67 20.15 14.01
CA ASN A 212 -5.94 20.88 13.98
C ASN A 212 -7.10 20.00 14.48
N ALA A 213 -7.78 20.48 15.52
CA ALA A 213 -8.82 19.75 16.27
C ALA A 213 -10.02 19.27 15.43
N SER A 214 -10.20 19.82 14.21
CA SER A 214 -11.28 19.42 13.31
C SER A 214 -10.95 18.20 12.45
N ARG A 215 -9.66 17.93 12.15
CA ARG A 215 -9.22 16.82 11.29
C ARG A 215 -7.77 16.40 11.59
N PRO A 216 -7.54 15.27 12.29
CA PRO A 216 -6.20 14.72 12.48
C PRO A 216 -5.69 14.12 11.16
N VAL A 217 -4.69 14.76 10.54
CA VAL A 217 -4.15 14.34 9.24
C VAL A 217 -2.66 14.03 9.35
N MET A 218 -2.27 12.84 8.88
CA MET A 218 -0.87 12.50 8.62
C MET A 218 -0.55 12.81 7.16
N THR A 219 0.46 13.63 6.92
CA THR A 219 0.87 14.05 5.57
C THR A 219 2.21 13.46 5.20
N LEU A 220 2.29 12.84 4.02
CA LEU A 220 3.52 12.43 3.35
C LEU A 220 3.89 13.41 2.22
N ALA A 221 4.99 14.13 2.36
CA ALA A 221 5.58 14.96 1.32
C ALA A 221 6.43 14.11 0.36
N LEU A 222 6.05 14.14 -0.92
CA LEU A 222 6.78 13.47 -1.99
C LEU A 222 7.79 14.43 -2.65
N PRO A 223 8.89 13.92 -3.24
CA PRO A 223 9.92 14.73 -3.94
C PRO A 223 9.45 15.61 -5.11
N SER A 224 8.16 15.61 -5.44
CA SER A 224 7.57 16.33 -6.57
C SER A 224 6.58 17.43 -6.14
N SER A 225 6.71 17.90 -4.89
CA SER A 225 5.79 18.86 -4.25
C SER A 225 4.34 18.36 -4.12
N ILE A 226 4.11 17.07 -4.36
CA ILE A 226 2.82 16.40 -4.12
C ILE A 226 2.79 16.01 -2.64
N LYS A 227 1.73 16.39 -1.94
CA LYS A 227 1.44 15.93 -0.58
C LYS A 227 0.38 14.84 -0.65
N LEU A 228 0.60 13.77 0.10
CA LEU A 228 -0.39 12.72 0.30
C LEU A 228 -0.89 12.80 1.74
N GLU A 229 -2.18 12.97 1.90
CA GLU A 229 -2.82 13.15 3.20
C GLU A 229 -3.61 11.90 3.57
N TYR A 230 -3.41 11.44 4.81
CA TYR A 230 -4.13 10.33 5.41
C TYR A 230 -5.00 10.90 6.53
N ASP A 231 -6.31 10.86 6.34
CA ASP A 231 -7.29 11.21 7.36
C ASP A 231 -7.34 10.11 8.42
N LEU A 232 -7.10 10.48 9.67
CA LEU A 232 -7.10 9.57 10.81
C LEU A 232 -8.43 9.61 11.57
N THR A 233 -9.47 10.16 10.95
CA THR A 233 -10.83 10.14 11.47
C THR A 233 -11.52 8.83 11.07
N CYS A 234 -12.14 8.15 12.04
CA CYS A 234 -12.93 6.97 11.74
C CYS A 234 -14.26 7.38 11.09
N ALA A 235 -14.55 6.87 9.90
CA ALA A 235 -15.80 7.22 9.19
C ALA A 235 -17.09 6.68 9.84
N VAL A 236 -16.99 5.85 10.88
CA VAL A 236 -18.15 5.29 11.59
C VAL A 236 -18.49 6.12 12.82
N CYS A 237 -17.53 6.35 13.73
CA CYS A 237 -17.76 7.15 14.93
C CYS A 237 -17.45 8.65 14.74
N LEU A 238 -16.85 9.03 13.62
CA LEU A 238 -16.44 10.41 13.28
C LEU A 238 -15.42 11.03 14.25
N ASP A 239 -14.83 10.22 15.13
CA ASP A 239 -13.76 10.60 16.05
C ASP A 239 -12.38 10.18 15.51
N LEU A 240 -11.31 10.67 16.14
CA LEU A 240 -9.95 10.16 15.93
C LEU A 240 -9.90 8.65 16.16
N VAL A 241 -9.28 7.92 15.24
CA VAL A 241 -9.17 6.46 15.32
C VAL A 241 -8.56 6.00 16.64
N PHE A 242 -9.18 4.98 17.23
CA PHE A 242 -8.74 4.33 18.46
C PHE A 242 -8.59 2.83 18.21
N ASN A 243 -7.45 2.26 18.61
CA ASN A 243 -7.09 0.89 18.24
C ASN A 243 -7.30 0.65 16.72
N PRO A 244 -6.61 1.43 15.85
CA PRO A 244 -6.88 1.48 14.42
C PRO A 244 -6.63 0.16 13.70
N TYR A 245 -7.54 -0.18 12.79
CA TYR A 245 -7.42 -1.25 11.82
C TYR A 245 -7.59 -0.69 10.41
N ALA A 246 -6.64 -1.02 9.54
CA ALA A 246 -6.76 -0.79 8.11
C ALA A 246 -7.34 -2.04 7.44
N LEU A 247 -8.48 -1.90 6.77
CA LEU A 247 -9.04 -2.98 5.96
C LEU A 247 -8.16 -3.21 4.72
N SER A 248 -8.35 -4.33 4.01
CA SER A 248 -7.56 -4.59 2.81
C SER A 248 -7.72 -3.49 1.76
N CYS A 249 -8.89 -2.84 1.71
CA CYS A 249 -9.20 -1.66 0.88
C CYS A 249 -8.48 -0.36 1.28
N GLY A 250 -7.62 -0.40 2.31
CA GLY A 250 -6.84 0.74 2.78
C GLY A 250 -7.60 1.69 3.71
N HIS A 251 -8.92 1.53 3.84
CA HIS A 251 -9.73 2.35 4.74
C HIS A 251 -9.49 2.01 6.21
N LEU A 252 -9.42 3.06 7.03
CA LEU A 252 -9.04 2.99 8.44
C LEU A 252 -10.26 3.16 9.36
N PHE A 253 -10.36 2.30 10.37
CA PHE A 253 -11.45 2.33 11.35
C PHE A 253 -10.95 1.99 12.75
N CYS A 254 -11.68 2.38 13.79
CA CYS A 254 -11.48 1.85 15.14
C CYS A 254 -11.81 0.35 15.17
N LYS A 255 -11.16 -0.43 16.04
CA LYS A 255 -11.46 -1.87 16.20
C LYS A 255 -12.95 -2.13 16.42
N LEU A 256 -13.56 -1.45 17.39
CA LEU A 256 -14.99 -1.60 17.69
C LEU A 256 -15.87 -1.27 16.48
N CYS A 257 -15.58 -0.17 15.79
CA CYS A 257 -16.33 0.28 14.61
C CYS A 257 -16.22 -0.71 13.46
N ALA A 258 -15.03 -1.27 13.22
CA ALA A 258 -14.82 -2.27 12.19
C ALA A 258 -15.56 -3.58 12.52
N CYS A 259 -15.52 -4.04 13.78
CA CYS A 259 -16.23 -5.22 14.24
C CYS A 259 -17.75 -5.05 14.10
N SER A 260 -18.28 -3.91 14.56
CA SER A 260 -19.70 -3.58 14.43
C SER A 260 -20.14 -3.52 12.96
N ALA A 261 -19.37 -2.86 12.08
CA ALA A 261 -19.67 -2.81 10.65
C ALA A 261 -19.64 -4.18 9.97
N ALA A 262 -18.77 -5.09 10.45
CA ALA A 262 -18.70 -6.47 9.97
C ALA A 262 -19.73 -7.41 10.63
N SER A 263 -20.55 -6.91 11.57
CA SER A 263 -21.48 -7.70 12.38
C SER A 263 -20.82 -8.85 13.13
N VAL A 264 -19.60 -8.61 13.66
CA VAL A 264 -18.84 -9.58 14.46
C VAL A 264 -18.56 -9.05 15.85
N MET A 265 -18.42 -9.96 16.81
CA MET A 265 -18.09 -9.57 18.18
C MET A 265 -16.62 -9.15 18.27
N VAL A 266 -16.34 -8.17 19.13
CA VAL A 266 -14.99 -7.60 19.28
C VAL A 266 -13.97 -8.65 19.75
N PHE A 267 -14.42 -9.65 20.52
CA PHE A 267 -13.57 -10.73 21.03
C PHE A 267 -13.30 -11.84 20.00
N GLU A 268 -14.23 -12.08 19.06
CA GLU A 268 -14.00 -12.98 17.91
C GLU A 268 -13.01 -12.35 16.92
N GLY A 269 -13.10 -11.03 16.78
CA GLY A 269 -12.20 -10.22 15.97
C GLY A 269 -12.55 -10.23 14.48
N LEU A 270 -11.92 -9.33 13.72
CA LEU A 270 -12.28 -9.08 12.32
C LEU A 270 -12.10 -10.26 11.36
N LYS A 271 -11.36 -11.29 11.76
CA LYS A 271 -11.14 -12.48 10.93
C LYS A 271 -12.37 -13.40 10.87
N SER A 272 -13.31 -13.27 11.80
CA SER A 272 -14.59 -14.01 11.77
C SER A 272 -15.63 -13.37 10.86
N ALA A 273 -15.34 -12.21 10.28
CA ALA A 273 -16.27 -11.50 9.41
C ALA A 273 -16.65 -12.32 8.18
N SER A 274 -17.93 -12.27 7.81
CA SER A 274 -18.42 -12.87 6.58
C SER A 274 -17.68 -12.28 5.36
N PRO A 275 -17.36 -13.09 4.34
CA PRO A 275 -16.86 -12.59 3.06
C PRO A 275 -17.80 -11.55 2.40
N ASP A 276 -19.08 -11.57 2.73
CA ASP A 276 -20.07 -10.63 2.20
C ASP A 276 -20.09 -9.28 2.93
N SER A 277 -19.40 -9.17 4.08
CA SER A 277 -19.32 -7.93 4.85
C SER A 277 -18.57 -6.86 4.05
N LYS A 278 -19.18 -5.68 3.93
CA LYS A 278 -18.71 -4.58 3.05
C LYS A 278 -18.07 -3.46 3.83
N CYS A 279 -17.05 -2.84 3.25
CA CYS A 279 -16.47 -1.61 3.77
C CYS A 279 -17.51 -0.48 3.87
N PRO A 280 -17.62 0.24 5.00
CA PRO A 280 -18.52 1.40 5.13
C PRO A 280 -18.24 2.55 4.15
N ILE A 281 -17.00 2.67 3.66
CA ILE A 281 -16.57 3.77 2.77
C ILE A 281 -16.69 3.36 1.31
N CYS A 282 -15.98 2.31 0.87
CA CYS A 282 -15.97 1.90 -0.55
C CYS A 282 -16.98 0.82 -0.92
N ARG A 283 -17.69 0.23 0.04
CA ARG A 283 -18.68 -0.87 -0.15
C ARG A 283 -18.13 -2.15 -0.76
N GLU A 284 -16.81 -2.29 -0.80
CA GLU A 284 -16.14 -3.51 -1.25
C GLU A 284 -16.31 -4.63 -0.22
N ALA A 285 -16.66 -5.82 -0.69
CA ALA A 285 -16.87 -7.02 0.12
C ALA A 285 -15.54 -7.76 0.39
N GLY A 286 -15.49 -8.56 1.46
CA GLY A 286 -14.34 -9.43 1.76
C GLY A 286 -13.11 -8.70 2.30
N VAL A 287 -13.24 -7.42 2.65
CA VAL A 287 -12.09 -6.56 3.03
C VAL A 287 -11.58 -6.76 4.46
N TYR A 288 -12.35 -7.46 5.29
CA TYR A 288 -12.07 -7.64 6.73
C TYR A 288 -11.10 -8.78 7.03
N ALA A 289 -11.08 -9.83 6.20
CA ALA A 289 -10.28 -11.05 6.44
C ALA A 289 -8.76 -10.77 6.53
N LYS A 290 -8.28 -9.77 5.79
CA LYS A 290 -6.86 -9.37 5.73
C LYS A 290 -6.60 -8.01 6.40
N ALA A 291 -7.48 -7.58 7.31
CA ALA A 291 -7.29 -6.32 8.01
C ALA A 291 -5.97 -6.30 8.81
N VAL A 292 -5.27 -5.17 8.75
CA VAL A 292 -3.99 -4.94 9.43
C VAL A 292 -4.25 -4.12 10.69
N HIS A 293 -3.77 -4.61 11.83
CA HIS A 293 -3.79 -3.87 13.09
C HIS A 293 -2.64 -2.85 13.08
N MET A 294 -2.98 -1.57 13.29
CA MET A 294 -2.08 -0.43 13.09
C MET A 294 -1.44 0.00 14.42
N LEU A 295 -0.42 -0.73 14.85
CA LEU A 295 0.16 -0.63 16.19
C LEU A 295 0.95 0.66 16.42
N GLU A 296 1.77 1.08 15.45
CA GLU A 296 2.52 2.32 15.55
C GLU A 296 1.60 3.53 15.52
N LEU A 297 0.53 3.44 14.73
CA LEU A 297 -0.47 4.49 14.68
C LEU A 297 -1.22 4.59 16.00
N ASP A 298 -1.62 3.46 16.61
CA ASP A 298 -2.21 3.46 17.95
C ASP A 298 -1.28 4.09 18.99
N LEU A 299 0.01 3.73 18.94
CA LEU A 299 1.04 4.27 19.81
C LEU A 299 1.22 5.78 19.61
N LEU A 300 1.19 6.25 18.37
CA LEU A 300 1.25 7.67 18.02
C LEU A 300 0.06 8.42 18.61
N VAL A 301 -1.16 7.92 18.38
CA VAL A 301 -2.39 8.49 18.93
C VAL A 301 -2.33 8.53 20.45
N LYS A 302 -1.93 7.43 21.11
CA LYS A 302 -1.77 7.34 22.56
C LYS A 302 -0.78 8.36 23.12
N ARG A 303 0.35 8.58 22.45
CA ARG A 303 1.38 9.53 22.88
C ARG A 303 0.92 10.97 22.72
N ARG A 304 0.23 11.29 21.63
CA ARG A 304 -0.21 12.65 21.29
C ARG A 304 -1.50 13.07 22.00
N PHE A 305 -2.46 12.16 22.19
CA PHE A 305 -3.79 12.43 22.73
C PHE A 305 -4.06 11.57 23.98
N LYS A 306 -3.25 11.76 25.03
CA LYS A 306 -3.26 10.90 26.23
C LYS A 306 -4.61 10.83 26.93
N GLU A 307 -5.25 11.97 27.19
CA GLU A 307 -6.51 12.00 27.95
C GLU A 307 -7.67 11.43 27.14
N TYR A 308 -7.83 11.87 25.88
CA TYR A 308 -8.78 11.25 24.93
C TYR A 308 -8.61 9.73 24.85
N TRP A 309 -7.36 9.26 24.68
CA TRP A 309 -7.08 7.82 24.60
C TRP A 309 -7.51 7.10 25.88
N LYS A 310 -7.21 7.63 27.06
CA LYS A 310 -7.57 7.01 28.36
C LYS A 310 -9.08 6.93 28.53
N GLU A 311 -9.79 8.02 28.25
CA GLU A 311 -11.25 8.06 28.33
C GLU A 311 -11.87 7.05 27.36
N ARG A 312 -11.39 7.02 26.12
CA ARG A 312 -11.88 6.08 25.10
C ARG A 312 -11.60 4.62 25.48
N LEU A 313 -10.43 4.31 26.05
CA LEU A 313 -10.14 2.96 26.54
C LEU A 313 -11.15 2.51 27.60
N ILE A 314 -11.47 3.37 28.57
CA ILE A 314 -12.40 3.03 29.64
C ILE A 314 -13.79 2.77 29.05
N ALA A 315 -14.26 3.65 28.16
CA ALA A 315 -15.55 3.51 27.49
C ALA A 315 -15.63 2.23 26.65
N GLU A 316 -14.64 1.94 25.81
CA GLU A 316 -14.64 0.74 24.96
C GLU A 316 -14.48 -0.55 25.77
N ARG A 317 -13.73 -0.51 26.88
CA ARG A 317 -13.65 -1.67 27.81
C ARG A 317 -14.98 -1.97 28.46
N ALA A 318 -15.73 -0.95 28.89
CA ALA A 318 -17.06 -1.14 29.46
C ALA A 318 -18.02 -1.75 28.43
N GLU A 319 -17.98 -1.28 27.20
CA GLU A 319 -18.79 -1.82 26.09
C GLU A 319 -18.43 -3.28 25.76
N MET A 320 -17.14 -3.63 25.71
CA MET A 320 -16.71 -5.02 25.46
C MET A 320 -17.18 -5.99 26.56
N VAL A 321 -17.16 -5.57 27.82
CA VAL A 321 -17.67 -6.38 28.94
C VAL A 321 -19.18 -6.57 28.82
N LYS A 322 -19.92 -5.51 28.46
CA LYS A 322 -21.35 -5.58 28.23
C LYS A 322 -21.71 -6.55 27.10
N GLN A 323 -21.07 -6.44 25.94
CA GLN A 323 -21.29 -7.34 24.80
C GLN A 323 -20.97 -8.80 25.13
N SER A 324 -19.89 -9.04 25.89
CA SER A 324 -19.52 -10.38 26.32
C SER A 324 -20.58 -10.98 27.25
N LYS A 325 -21.09 -10.19 28.19
CA LYS A 325 -22.16 -10.61 29.09
C LYS A 325 -23.43 -10.97 28.32
N GLU A 326 -23.89 -10.10 27.42
CA GLU A 326 -25.07 -10.33 26.59
C GLU A 326 -24.93 -11.62 25.74
N TYR A 327 -23.74 -11.86 25.18
CA TYR A 327 -23.45 -13.09 24.44
C TYR A 327 -23.58 -14.35 25.29
N TRP A 328 -22.96 -14.35 26.49
CA TRP A 328 -23.03 -15.51 27.38
C TRP A 328 -24.44 -15.73 27.95
N ASP A 329 -25.18 -14.65 28.22
CA ASP A 329 -26.57 -14.74 28.66
C ASP A 329 -27.44 -15.38 27.56
N LEU A 330 -27.28 -14.97 26.29
CA LEU A 330 -27.98 -15.59 25.15
C LEU A 330 -27.59 -17.05 24.92
N GLN A 331 -26.30 -17.38 25.01
CA GLN A 331 -25.81 -18.76 24.93
C GLN A 331 -26.40 -19.63 26.05
N THR A 332 -26.50 -19.08 27.27
CA THR A 332 -27.08 -19.79 28.42
C THR A 332 -28.57 -20.03 28.22
N ILE A 333 -29.32 -19.04 27.74
CA ILE A 333 -30.76 -19.20 27.42
C ILE A 333 -30.95 -20.27 26.34
N SER A 334 -30.13 -20.23 25.27
CA SER A 334 -30.18 -21.21 24.18
C SER A 334 -29.84 -22.63 24.65
N ALA A 335 -28.86 -22.77 25.55
CA ALA A 335 -28.42 -24.06 26.09
C ALA A 335 -29.39 -24.64 27.15
N VAL A 336 -30.06 -23.77 27.91
CA VAL A 336 -31.01 -24.17 28.96
C VAL A 336 -32.41 -24.47 28.37
N GLY A 337 -32.72 -23.96 27.18
CA GLY A 337 -33.96 -24.26 26.45
C GLY A 337 -35.20 -23.76 27.18
N TYR A 338 -35.59 -22.51 26.90
CA TYR A 338 -36.86 -21.94 27.37
C TYR A 338 -37.91 -21.93 26.26
#